data_AF-A0A0N1IIL2-F1
#
_entry.id   AF-A0A0N1IIL2-F1
#
_cell.length_a   1.000
_cell.length_b   1.000
_cell.length_c   1.000
_cell.angle_alpha   90.00
_cell.angle_beta   90.00
_cell.angle_gamma   90.00
#
_symmetry.space_group_name_H-M   'P 1'
#
loop_
_entity.id
_entity.type
_entity.pdbx_description
1 polymer ?
#
loop_
_entity_poly.entity_id
_entity_poly.type
_entity_poly.pdbx_seq_one_letter_code
_entity_poly.pdbx_strand_id
1 'polypeptide(L)'
;MLSLHKKYSKLFNEVFGGAQAFVGALDKACSAVVNAREPGETSARAPELLARYCDALLRRRGADADADDKLAAAIIVFKYVDDKDVFQKHYARALARRLIHQLSASMEQEEAMINRLKAACGYEFTNKLHRMFTDVAVSADLNAKFQQHLRDNNLSLNTGFFIQVLQAGAWPLGGAMAPLAPPAQLERPARLFEAFYRGSFSGRRLAWLHHLCTGELRTRYTQRVYHISATTPQVSLKTHKSLHSSIVVFKNHHVSFNIYNIATNA
;
A
#
# COMPACT_ATOMS: atom_id res chain seq x y z
N MET A 1 14.30 1.39 -23.33
CA MET A 1 13.14 2.13 -23.89
C MET A 1 13.29 3.63 -23.66
N LEU A 2 13.25 4.14 -22.42
CA LEU A 2 13.30 5.59 -22.13
C LEU A 2 14.47 6.33 -22.79
N SER A 3 15.67 5.73 -22.77
CA SER A 3 16.85 6.26 -23.47
C SER A 3 16.66 6.34 -24.99
N LEU A 4 16.02 5.32 -25.57
CA LEU A 4 15.72 5.21 -26.99
C LEU A 4 14.71 6.29 -27.42
N HIS A 5 13.61 6.41 -26.67
CA HIS A 5 12.60 7.45 -26.89
C HIS A 5 13.24 8.84 -26.81
N LYS A 6 13.99 9.14 -25.73
CA LYS A 6 14.67 10.44 -25.58
C LYS A 6 15.64 10.75 -26.72
N LYS A 7 16.43 9.76 -27.16
CA LYS A 7 17.38 9.91 -28.28
C LYS A 7 16.66 10.25 -29.59
N TYR A 8 15.62 9.51 -29.95
CA TYR A 8 14.92 9.72 -31.21
C TYR A 8 13.99 10.94 -31.19
N SER A 9 13.32 11.24 -30.08
CA SER A 9 12.55 12.48 -29.95
C SER A 9 13.44 13.71 -30.11
N LYS A 10 14.65 13.70 -29.51
CA LYS A 10 15.62 14.78 -29.68
C LYS A 10 16.05 14.93 -31.14
N LEU A 11 16.44 13.82 -31.77
CA LEU A 11 16.82 13.79 -33.18
C LEU A 11 15.71 14.34 -34.09
N PHE A 12 14.46 13.93 -33.87
CA PHE A 12 13.33 14.35 -34.70
C PHE A 12 12.96 15.83 -34.52
N ASN A 13 13.11 16.36 -33.31
CA ASN A 13 12.91 17.78 -33.08
C ASN A 13 14.03 18.63 -33.71
N GLU A 14 15.29 18.23 -33.56
CA GLU A 14 16.44 19.02 -34.02
C GLU A 14 16.62 18.96 -35.54
N VAL A 15 16.46 17.78 -36.14
CA VAL A 15 16.76 17.57 -37.58
C VAL A 15 15.53 17.76 -38.46
N PHE A 16 14.35 17.35 -37.97
CA PHE A 16 13.12 17.32 -38.78
C PHE A 16 12.06 18.33 -38.29
N GLY A 17 12.43 19.27 -37.41
CA GLY A 17 11.56 20.33 -36.94
C GLY A 17 10.29 19.85 -36.21
N GLY A 18 10.31 18.63 -35.65
CA GLY A 18 9.13 18.05 -34.99
C GLY A 18 8.02 17.61 -35.97
N ALA A 19 8.39 17.27 -37.21
CA ALA A 19 7.43 16.78 -38.21
C ALA A 19 6.60 15.59 -37.67
N GLN A 20 5.28 15.76 -37.68
CA GLN A 20 4.32 14.85 -37.05
C GLN A 20 4.39 13.41 -37.60
N ALA A 21 4.77 13.24 -38.86
CA ALA A 21 4.94 11.92 -39.47
C ALA A 21 6.02 11.08 -38.75
N PHE A 22 7.15 11.68 -38.37
CA PHE A 22 8.23 10.99 -37.66
C PHE A 22 7.84 10.71 -36.19
N VAL A 23 7.16 11.66 -35.55
CA VAL A 23 6.65 11.48 -34.19
C VAL A 23 5.64 10.33 -34.15
N GLY A 24 4.68 10.31 -35.08
CA GLY A 24 3.69 9.23 -35.17
C GLY A 24 4.32 7.87 -35.49
N ALA A 25 5.36 7.83 -36.34
CA ALA A 25 6.09 6.59 -36.62
C ALA A 25 6.84 6.08 -35.37
N LEU A 26 7.45 6.97 -34.60
CA LEU A 26 8.10 6.63 -33.33
C LEU A 26 7.11 6.07 -32.33
N ASP A 27 5.96 6.74 -32.15
CA ASP A 27 4.91 6.31 -31.23
C ASP A 27 4.40 4.92 -31.58
N LYS A 28 4.18 4.67 -32.88
CA LYS A 28 3.75 3.35 -33.37
C LYS A 28 4.79 2.26 -33.10
N ALA A 29 6.07 2.56 -33.32
CA ALA A 29 7.16 1.62 -33.04
C ALA A 29 7.30 1.36 -31.53
N CYS A 30 7.23 2.40 -30.71
CA CYS A 30 7.29 2.29 -29.25
C CYS A 30 6.11 1.47 -28.70
N SER A 31 4.90 1.71 -29.19
CA SER A 31 3.72 0.90 -28.83
C SER A 31 3.89 -0.57 -29.22
N ALA A 32 4.34 -0.85 -30.45
CA ALA A 32 4.60 -2.23 -30.89
C ALA A 32 5.62 -2.96 -30.00
N VAL A 33 6.69 -2.29 -29.59
CA VAL A 33 7.73 -2.87 -28.71
C VAL A 33 7.23 -3.05 -27.28
N VAL A 34 6.51 -2.08 -26.73
CA VAL A 34 5.99 -2.14 -25.35
C VAL A 34 4.95 -3.24 -25.19
N ASN A 35 4.12 -3.46 -26.22
CA ASN A 35 3.04 -4.45 -26.20
C ASN A 35 3.45 -5.79 -26.84
N ALA A 36 4.73 -5.98 -27.17
CA ALA A 36 5.24 -7.25 -27.67
C ALA A 36 5.08 -8.37 -26.63
N ARG A 37 4.70 -9.56 -27.10
CA ARG A 37 4.46 -10.76 -26.29
C ARG A 37 5.44 -11.84 -26.72
N GLU A 38 6.03 -12.52 -25.74
CA GLU A 38 6.86 -13.69 -26.03
C GLU A 38 5.98 -14.87 -26.49
N PRO A 39 6.48 -15.78 -27.34
CA PRO A 39 5.74 -16.96 -27.76
C PRO A 39 5.27 -17.77 -26.53
N GLY A 40 3.96 -17.94 -26.39
CA GLY A 40 3.33 -18.67 -25.29
C GLY A 40 2.85 -17.79 -24.12
N GLU A 41 3.09 -16.48 -24.13
CA GLU A 41 2.55 -15.57 -23.10
C GLU A 41 1.19 -14.98 -23.49
N THR A 42 0.25 -14.97 -22.54
CA THR A 42 -1.10 -14.42 -22.75
C THR A 42 -1.19 -12.91 -22.58
N SER A 43 -0.17 -12.27 -21.98
CA SER A 43 -0.14 -10.84 -21.65
C SER A 43 1.25 -10.27 -21.87
N ALA A 44 1.34 -9.00 -22.26
CA ALA A 44 2.63 -8.32 -22.29
C ALA A 44 3.20 -8.17 -20.88
N ARG A 45 4.54 -8.18 -20.75
CA ARG A 45 5.27 -8.00 -19.47
C ARG A 45 5.44 -6.54 -19.07
N ALA A 46 5.39 -5.62 -20.04
CA ALA A 46 5.63 -4.20 -19.81
C ALA A 46 4.71 -3.57 -18.75
N PRO A 47 3.38 -3.85 -18.70
CA PRO A 47 2.51 -3.31 -17.65
C PRO A 47 2.97 -3.67 -16.24
N GLU A 48 3.32 -4.94 -15.99
CA GLU A 48 3.81 -5.38 -14.68
C GLU A 48 5.16 -4.75 -14.35
N LEU A 49 6.12 -4.79 -15.29
CA LEU A 49 7.46 -4.25 -15.08
C LEU A 49 7.42 -2.75 -14.78
N LEU A 50 6.57 -2.01 -15.47
CA LEU A 50 6.38 -0.58 -15.24
C LEU A 50 5.79 -0.31 -13.85
N ALA A 51 4.77 -1.07 -13.43
CA ALA A 51 4.21 -0.95 -12.09
C ALA A 51 5.25 -1.26 -10.99
N ARG A 52 6.09 -2.29 -11.21
CA ARG A 52 7.20 -2.65 -10.30
C ARG A 52 8.29 -1.58 -10.26
N TYR A 53 8.59 -0.94 -11.39
CA TYR A 53 9.55 0.15 -11.46
C TYR A 53 9.07 1.36 -10.64
N CYS A 54 7.82 1.78 -10.81
CA CYS A 54 7.23 2.84 -10.00
C CYS A 54 7.20 2.48 -8.51
N ASP A 55 6.85 1.22 -8.16
CA ASP A 55 6.88 0.72 -6.78
C ASP A 55 8.28 0.78 -6.14
N ALA A 56 9.34 0.54 -6.92
CA ALA A 56 10.71 0.64 -6.42
C ALA A 56 11.10 2.10 -6.13
N LEU A 57 10.76 3.04 -7.02
CA LEU A 57 11.08 4.46 -6.86
C LEU A 57 10.34 5.13 -5.68
N LEU A 58 9.12 4.67 -5.39
CA LEU A 58 8.27 5.26 -4.35
C LEU A 58 8.51 4.68 -2.96
N ARG A 59 9.40 3.68 -2.81
CA ARG A 59 9.73 3.10 -1.51
C ARG A 59 10.75 3.94 -0.75
N ARG A 60 10.53 4.09 0.56
CA ARG A 60 11.47 4.77 1.47
C ARG A 60 12.87 4.17 1.46
N ARG A 61 12.96 2.84 1.35
CA ARG A 61 14.25 2.15 1.19
C ARG A 61 14.67 2.24 -0.27
N GLY A 62 15.79 2.94 -0.51
CA GLY A 62 16.25 3.21 -1.87
C GLY A 62 15.62 4.46 -2.49
N ALA A 63 15.20 5.42 -1.65
CA ALA A 63 14.75 6.73 -2.11
C ALA A 63 15.81 7.35 -3.03
N ASP A 64 15.35 7.80 -4.19
CA ASP A 64 16.18 8.30 -5.28
C ASP A 64 15.88 9.79 -5.45
N ALA A 65 16.93 10.62 -5.48
CA ALA A 65 16.76 12.07 -5.62
C ALA A 65 16.06 12.44 -6.93
N ASP A 66 16.25 11.64 -7.99
CA ASP A 66 15.66 11.86 -9.30
C ASP A 66 14.36 11.05 -9.50
N ALA A 67 13.73 10.58 -8.42
CA ALA A 67 12.54 9.75 -8.50
C ALA A 67 11.41 10.44 -9.28
N ASP A 68 11.22 11.75 -9.11
CA ASP A 68 10.11 12.48 -9.76
C ASP A 68 10.28 12.53 -11.28
N ASP A 69 11.49 12.83 -11.76
CA ASP A 69 11.82 12.82 -13.20
C ASP A 69 11.67 11.42 -13.80
N LYS A 70 12.10 10.38 -13.06
CA LYS A 70 11.97 8.98 -13.48
C LYS A 70 10.51 8.54 -13.53
N LEU A 71 9.68 8.98 -12.59
CA LEU A 71 8.23 8.73 -12.59
C LEU A 71 7.53 9.48 -13.73
N ALA A 72 7.91 10.73 -14.00
CA ALA A 72 7.40 11.48 -15.16
C ALA A 72 7.76 10.78 -16.48
N ALA A 73 8.99 10.28 -16.60
CA ALA A 73 9.42 9.49 -17.75
C ALA A 73 8.64 8.16 -17.84
N ALA A 74 8.38 7.48 -16.73
CA ALA A 74 7.59 6.25 -16.70
C ALA A 74 6.17 6.45 -17.27
N ILE A 75 5.57 7.63 -17.08
CA ILE A 75 4.26 7.98 -17.65
C ILE A 75 4.30 8.05 -19.19
N ILE A 76 5.44 8.43 -19.79
CA ILE A 76 5.60 8.37 -21.25
C ILE A 76 5.49 6.94 -21.74
N VAL A 77 6.17 5.99 -21.07
CA VAL A 77 6.07 4.56 -21.41
C VAL A 77 4.66 4.03 -21.18
N PHE A 78 4.00 4.47 -20.10
CA PHE A 78 2.63 4.08 -19.77
C PHE A 78 1.64 4.44 -20.87
N LYS A 79 1.82 5.57 -21.58
CA LYS A 79 0.94 5.95 -22.71
C LYS A 79 0.95 4.91 -23.84
N TYR A 80 2.05 4.20 -24.01
CA TYR A 80 2.20 3.16 -25.03
C TYR A 80 1.65 1.79 -24.60
N VAL A 81 1.29 1.61 -23.32
CA VAL A 81 0.77 0.35 -22.80
C VAL A 81 -0.70 0.16 -23.23
N ASP A 82 -1.01 -0.99 -23.84
CA ASP A 82 -2.38 -1.36 -24.21
C ASP A 82 -3.13 -1.97 -23.01
N ASP A 83 -2.51 -2.95 -22.35
CA ASP A 83 -3.07 -3.69 -21.21
C ASP A 83 -3.02 -2.87 -19.89
N LYS A 84 -3.71 -1.72 -19.89
CA LYS A 84 -3.69 -0.73 -18.78
C LYS A 84 -4.36 -1.25 -17.50
N ASP A 85 -5.33 -2.15 -17.62
CA ASP A 85 -5.99 -2.83 -16.50
C ASP A 85 -5.02 -3.77 -15.76
N VAL A 86 -4.12 -4.44 -16.50
CA VAL A 86 -3.03 -5.22 -15.92
C VAL A 86 -2.09 -4.30 -15.13
N PHE A 87 -1.65 -3.19 -15.72
CA PHE A 87 -0.85 -2.19 -14.98
C PHE A 87 -1.58 -1.73 -13.71
N GLN A 88 -2.85 -1.35 -13.82
CA GLN A 88 -3.68 -0.86 -12.72
C GLN A 88 -3.75 -1.87 -11.58
N LYS A 89 -3.97 -3.15 -11.90
CA LYS A 89 -4.03 -4.25 -10.91
C LYS A 89 -2.71 -4.40 -10.15
N HIS A 90 -1.58 -4.40 -10.85
CA HIS A 90 -0.26 -4.52 -10.23
C HIS A 90 0.10 -3.28 -9.41
N TYR A 91 -0.16 -2.09 -9.95
CA TYR A 91 0.10 -0.82 -9.29
C TYR A 91 -0.75 -0.64 -8.02
N ALA A 92 -2.06 -0.91 -8.09
CA ALA A 92 -2.97 -0.82 -6.94
C ALA A 92 -2.54 -1.75 -5.80
N ARG A 93 -2.12 -2.99 -6.13
CA ARG A 93 -1.61 -3.93 -5.13
C ARG A 93 -0.30 -3.46 -4.50
N ALA A 94 0.58 -2.84 -5.29
CA ALA A 94 1.83 -2.27 -4.80
C ALA A 94 1.57 -1.07 -3.88
N LEU A 95 0.73 -0.14 -4.29
CA LEU A 95 0.30 1.01 -3.49
C LEU A 95 -0.34 0.56 -2.17
N ALA A 96 -1.25 -0.43 -2.22
CA ALA A 96 -1.90 -0.95 -1.03
C ALA A 96 -0.89 -1.40 0.02
N ARG A 97 0.11 -2.20 -0.38
CA ARG A 97 1.18 -2.64 0.51
C ARG A 97 2.00 -1.47 1.07
N ARG A 98 2.32 -0.47 0.24
CA ARG A 98 3.11 0.68 0.69
C ARG A 98 2.35 1.53 1.71
N LEU A 99 1.06 1.78 1.49
CA LEU A 99 0.21 2.55 2.41
C LEU A 99 -0.04 1.81 3.73
N ILE A 100 -0.37 0.52 3.66
CA ILE A 100 -0.61 -0.35 4.82
C ILE A 100 0.63 -0.40 5.71
N HIS A 101 1.77 -0.76 5.11
CA HIS A 101 3.02 -0.96 5.86
C HIS A 101 3.88 0.30 6.01
N GLN A 102 3.36 1.48 5.64
CA GLN A 102 4.08 2.76 5.72
C GLN A 102 5.47 2.70 5.05
N LEU A 103 5.53 2.10 3.86
CA LEU A 103 6.77 1.89 3.10
C LEU A 103 7.04 3.01 2.08
N SER A 104 6.12 3.94 1.91
CA SER A 104 6.25 5.08 0.99
C SER A 104 7.37 6.02 1.45
N ALA A 105 8.14 6.55 0.50
CA ALA A 105 9.16 7.56 0.76
C ALA A 105 8.54 8.91 1.12
N SER A 106 7.54 9.33 0.35
CA SER A 106 6.79 10.57 0.54
C SER A 106 5.35 10.39 0.07
N MET A 107 4.39 10.87 0.85
CA MET A 107 2.97 10.87 0.47
C MET A 107 2.69 11.84 -0.68
N GLU A 108 3.45 12.93 -0.78
CA GLU A 108 3.33 13.92 -1.88
C GLU A 108 3.74 13.30 -3.22
N GLN A 109 4.82 12.50 -3.25
CA GLN A 109 5.26 11.82 -4.47
C GLN A 109 4.23 10.77 -4.94
N GLU A 110 3.62 10.06 -3.99
CA GLU A 110 2.58 9.08 -4.28
C GLU A 110 1.33 9.77 -4.84
N GLU A 111 0.90 10.90 -4.28
CA GLU A 111 -0.20 11.72 -4.79
C GLU A 111 0.10 12.30 -6.19
N ALA A 112 1.30 12.84 -6.38
CA ALA A 112 1.76 13.36 -7.67
C ALA A 112 1.73 12.27 -8.76
N MET A 113 2.15 11.04 -8.44
CA MET A 113 2.08 9.92 -9.37
C MET A 113 0.63 9.54 -9.74
N ILE A 114 -0.29 9.52 -8.76
CA ILE A 114 -1.71 9.28 -9.02
C ILE A 114 -2.29 10.37 -9.93
N ASN A 115 -1.95 11.64 -9.69
CA ASN A 115 -2.39 12.76 -10.52
C ASN A 115 -1.88 12.65 -11.96
N ARG A 116 -0.64 12.19 -12.16
CA ARG A 116 -0.10 11.91 -13.51
C ARG A 116 -0.86 10.79 -14.21
N LEU A 117 -1.19 9.71 -13.51
CA LEU A 117 -2.03 8.62 -14.04
C LEU A 117 -3.44 9.11 -14.38
N LYS A 118 -4.02 9.98 -13.56
CA LYS A 118 -5.34 10.60 -13.79
C LYS A 118 -5.31 11.47 -15.04
N ALA A 119 -4.27 12.26 -15.26
CA ALA A 119 -4.11 13.05 -16.47
C ALA A 119 -3.98 12.17 -17.73
N ALA A 120 -3.33 11.01 -17.62
CA ALA A 120 -3.11 10.10 -18.74
C ALA A 120 -4.31 9.20 -19.10
N CYS A 121 -5.11 8.78 -18.11
CA CYS A 121 -6.18 7.78 -18.29
C CYS A 121 -7.53 8.15 -17.67
N GLY A 122 -7.65 9.34 -17.11
CA GLY A 122 -8.89 9.84 -16.52
C GLY A 122 -9.13 9.42 -15.07
N TYR A 123 -10.21 9.95 -14.51
CA TYR A 123 -10.57 9.76 -13.10
C TYR A 123 -11.02 8.33 -12.79
N GLU A 124 -11.83 7.69 -13.65
CA GLU A 124 -12.31 6.32 -13.43
C GLU A 124 -11.16 5.32 -13.26
N PHE A 125 -10.06 5.51 -13.99
CA PHE A 125 -8.84 4.71 -13.86
C PHE A 125 -8.16 4.86 -12.50
N THR A 126 -8.26 6.02 -11.86
CA THR A 126 -7.53 6.34 -10.62
C THR A 126 -8.43 6.42 -9.39
N ASN A 127 -9.76 6.28 -9.54
CA ASN A 127 -10.75 6.48 -8.48
C ASN A 127 -10.45 5.60 -7.25
N LYS A 128 -10.15 4.31 -7.45
CA LYS A 128 -9.78 3.39 -6.36
C LYS A 128 -8.50 3.83 -5.63
N LEU A 129 -7.49 4.31 -6.36
CA LEU A 129 -6.23 4.76 -5.77
C LEU A 129 -6.43 6.00 -4.88
N HIS A 130 -7.26 6.96 -5.33
CA HIS A 130 -7.63 8.13 -4.52
C HIS A 130 -8.38 7.72 -3.25
N ARG A 131 -9.34 6.78 -3.35
CA ARG A 131 -10.06 6.28 -2.17
C ARG A 131 -9.12 5.61 -1.16
N MET A 132 -8.12 4.86 -1.62
CA MET A 132 -7.11 4.28 -0.73
C MET A 132 -6.35 5.36 0.05
N PHE A 133 -6.02 6.48 -0.58
CA PHE A 133 -5.41 7.64 0.07
C PHE A 133 -6.32 8.28 1.12
N THR A 134 -7.58 8.52 0.74
CA THR A 134 -8.58 9.08 1.65
C THR A 134 -8.79 8.18 2.87
N ASP A 135 -8.86 6.87 2.68
CA ASP A 135 -9.02 5.91 3.77
C ASP A 135 -7.87 5.97 4.78
N VAL A 136 -6.62 6.11 4.32
CA VAL A 136 -5.44 6.27 5.20
C VAL A 136 -5.51 7.58 5.97
N ALA A 137 -5.86 8.69 5.32
CA ALA A 137 -5.97 9.99 5.97
C ALA A 137 -7.10 10.02 7.01
N VAL A 138 -8.28 9.53 6.65
CA VAL A 138 -9.44 9.43 7.56
C VAL A 138 -9.14 8.50 8.73
N SER A 139 -8.38 7.43 8.51
CA SER A 139 -7.96 6.53 9.59
C SER A 139 -7.11 7.26 10.64
N ALA A 140 -6.22 8.17 10.24
CA ALA A 140 -5.40 8.94 11.18
C ALA A 140 -6.26 9.81 12.11
N ASP A 141 -7.24 10.54 11.55
CA ASP A 141 -8.21 11.33 12.31
C ASP A 141 -9.08 10.45 13.24
N LEU A 142 -9.52 9.29 12.74
CA LEU A 142 -10.30 8.34 13.53
C LEU A 142 -9.51 7.79 14.73
N ASN A 143 -8.21 7.54 14.58
CA ASN A 143 -7.35 7.17 15.70
C ASN A 143 -7.25 8.30 16.73
N ALA A 144 -7.08 9.55 16.30
CA ALA A 144 -7.02 10.69 17.22
C ALA A 144 -8.31 10.82 18.05
N LYS A 145 -9.47 10.69 17.40
CA LYS A 145 -10.79 10.66 18.05
C LYS A 145 -10.94 9.49 19.03
N PHE A 146 -10.48 8.30 18.64
CA PHE A 146 -10.49 7.14 19.52
C PHE A 146 -9.61 7.36 20.77
N GLN A 147 -8.42 7.92 20.61
CA GLN A 147 -7.53 8.24 21.73
C GLN A 147 -8.15 9.29 22.66
N GLN A 148 -8.88 10.28 22.14
CA GLN A 148 -9.64 11.22 22.96
C GLN A 148 -10.75 10.52 23.73
N HIS A 149 -11.55 9.68 23.06
CA HIS A 149 -12.61 8.90 23.70
C HIS A 149 -12.09 8.03 24.85
N LEU A 150 -10.92 7.41 24.69
CA LEU A 150 -10.29 6.63 25.76
C LEU A 150 -9.94 7.49 26.99
N ARG A 151 -9.42 8.71 26.78
CA ARG A 151 -9.14 9.66 27.87
C ARG A 151 -10.41 10.10 28.58
N ASP A 152 -11.42 10.50 27.83
CA ASP A 152 -12.68 11.02 28.38
C ASP A 152 -13.43 9.98 29.22
N ASN A 153 -13.26 8.70 28.91
CA ASN A 153 -13.92 7.60 29.59
C ASN A 153 -13.00 6.86 30.59
N ASN A 154 -11.80 7.39 30.88
CA ASN A 154 -10.80 6.75 31.75
C ASN A 154 -10.47 5.30 31.36
N LEU A 155 -10.47 5.01 30.06
CA LEU A 155 -10.16 3.71 29.49
C LEU A 155 -8.68 3.66 29.10
N SER A 156 -7.94 2.69 29.64
CA SER A 156 -6.55 2.44 29.24
C SER A 156 -6.44 1.24 28.29
N LEU A 157 -5.48 1.33 27.38
CA LEU A 157 -5.05 0.21 26.55
C LEU A 157 -3.79 -0.41 27.15
N ASN A 158 -3.71 -1.73 27.13
CA ASN A 158 -2.53 -2.46 27.64
C ASN A 158 -1.34 -2.39 26.65
N THR A 159 -1.59 -1.86 25.45
CA THR A 159 -0.68 -1.87 24.30
C THR A 159 -0.89 -0.62 23.44
N GLY A 160 0.05 -0.35 22.52
CA GLY A 160 -0.20 0.62 21.46
C GLY A 160 -1.36 0.12 20.59
N PHE A 161 -2.11 1.01 19.96
CA PHE A 161 -3.17 0.57 19.08
C PHE A 161 -3.37 1.61 18.01
N PHE A 162 -3.17 1.19 16.76
CA PHE A 162 -3.37 2.01 15.59
C PHE A 162 -4.23 1.24 14.59
N ILE A 163 -5.27 1.89 14.08
CA ILE A 163 -6.22 1.21 13.21
C ILE A 163 -6.37 1.93 11.89
N GLN A 164 -6.34 1.17 10.81
CA GLN A 164 -6.70 1.63 9.48
C GLN A 164 -8.05 1.03 9.10
N VAL A 165 -9.04 1.90 8.90
CA VAL A 165 -10.36 1.51 8.43
C VAL A 165 -10.39 1.75 6.93
N LEU A 166 -10.58 0.67 6.18
CA LEU A 166 -10.46 0.60 4.73
C LEU A 166 -11.81 0.22 4.11
N GLN A 167 -12.10 0.73 2.91
CA GLN A 167 -13.34 0.40 2.19
C GLN A 167 -13.16 -0.84 1.30
N ALA A 168 -14.06 -1.83 1.41
CA ALA A 168 -13.95 -3.11 0.69
C ALA A 168 -13.73 -2.98 -0.82
N GLY A 169 -14.40 -2.01 -1.45
CA GLY A 169 -14.40 -1.85 -2.91
C GLY A 169 -13.19 -1.12 -3.50
N ALA A 170 -12.41 -0.42 -2.68
CA ALA A 170 -11.25 0.36 -3.13
C ALA A 170 -9.94 -0.45 -3.06
N TRP A 171 -9.84 -1.38 -2.11
CA TRP A 171 -8.58 -2.03 -1.78
C TRP A 171 -8.48 -3.46 -2.35
N PRO A 172 -7.37 -3.81 -3.03
CA PRO A 172 -7.17 -5.14 -3.60
C PRO A 172 -6.66 -6.15 -2.55
N LEU A 173 -7.37 -6.31 -1.43
CA LEU A 173 -6.94 -7.09 -0.25
C LEU A 173 -7.51 -8.52 -0.22
N GLY A 174 -7.84 -9.07 -1.40
CA GLY A 174 -8.45 -10.39 -1.51
C GLY A 174 -7.59 -11.52 -0.93
N GLY A 175 -8.24 -12.42 -0.19
CA GLY A 175 -7.68 -13.66 0.33
C GLY A 175 -8.59 -14.26 1.40
N ALA A 176 -9.19 -15.42 1.11
CA ALA A 176 -9.81 -16.22 2.15
C ALA A 176 -8.69 -16.72 3.08
N MET A 177 -8.73 -16.33 4.33
CA MET A 177 -7.78 -16.79 5.33
C MET A 177 -8.48 -17.68 6.33
N ALA A 178 -7.79 -18.75 6.71
CA ALA A 178 -8.23 -19.60 7.80
C ALA A 178 -8.50 -18.74 9.06
N PRO A 179 -9.52 -19.07 9.86
CA PRO A 179 -9.78 -18.35 11.10
C PRO A 179 -8.55 -18.47 11.99
N LEU A 180 -7.85 -17.34 12.16
CA LEU A 180 -6.76 -17.23 13.13
C LEU A 180 -7.29 -16.43 14.31
N ALA A 181 -7.24 -17.03 15.50
CA ALA A 181 -7.51 -16.29 16.73
C ALA A 181 -6.47 -15.17 16.88
N PRO A 182 -6.89 -13.90 17.05
CA PRO A 182 -5.94 -12.83 17.35
C PRO A 182 -5.27 -13.10 18.71
N PRO A 183 -4.05 -12.58 18.95
CA PRO A 183 -3.44 -12.60 20.27
C PRO A 183 -4.39 -12.01 21.32
N ALA A 184 -4.44 -12.59 22.53
CA ALA A 184 -5.30 -12.11 23.62
C ALA A 184 -5.09 -10.62 23.95
N GLN A 185 -3.88 -10.10 23.73
CA GLN A 185 -3.54 -8.68 23.90
C GLN A 185 -4.31 -7.75 22.96
N LEU A 186 -4.82 -8.24 21.83
CA LEU A 186 -5.63 -7.48 20.88
C LEU A 186 -7.11 -7.47 21.19
N GLU A 187 -7.62 -8.40 21.98
CA GLU A 187 -9.07 -8.55 22.21
C GLU A 187 -9.68 -7.30 22.85
N ARG A 188 -9.08 -6.78 23.92
CA ARG A 188 -9.57 -5.58 24.61
C ARG A 188 -9.52 -4.34 23.72
N PRO A 189 -8.38 -3.99 23.09
CA PRO A 189 -8.33 -2.86 22.16
C PRO A 189 -9.32 -2.97 20.99
N ALA A 190 -9.45 -4.16 20.39
CA ALA A 190 -10.38 -4.41 19.30
C ALA A 190 -11.84 -4.18 19.73
N ARG A 191 -12.24 -4.74 20.88
CA ARG A 191 -13.60 -4.58 21.43
C ARG A 191 -13.93 -3.13 21.76
N LEU A 192 -13.00 -2.40 22.36
CA LEU A 192 -13.19 -0.97 22.68
C LEU A 192 -13.34 -0.14 21.40
N PHE A 193 -12.52 -0.43 20.39
CA PHE A 193 -12.63 0.26 19.11
C PHE A 193 -13.95 -0.03 18.39
N GLU A 194 -14.41 -1.28 18.38
CA GLU A 194 -15.71 -1.63 17.78
C GLU A 194 -16.87 -0.90 18.44
N ALA A 195 -16.86 -0.77 19.77
CA ALA A 195 -17.89 -0.03 20.50
C ALA A 195 -17.88 1.46 20.12
N PHE A 196 -16.69 2.07 20.11
CA PHE A 196 -16.48 3.45 19.66
C PHE A 196 -16.94 3.67 18.21
N TYR A 197 -16.57 2.76 17.31
CA TYR A 197 -16.90 2.85 15.88
C TYR A 197 -18.41 2.70 15.66
N ARG A 198 -19.06 1.75 16.33
CA ARG A 198 -20.52 1.54 16.24
C ARG A 198 -21.30 2.77 16.74
N GLY A 199 -20.82 3.43 17.78
CA GLY A 199 -21.43 4.67 18.27
C GLY A 199 -21.27 5.84 17.30
N SER A 200 -20.19 5.87 16.52
CA SER A 200 -19.90 6.96 15.56
C SER A 200 -20.48 6.72 14.16
N PHE A 201 -20.66 5.46 13.75
CA PHE A 201 -21.08 5.08 12.42
C PHE A 201 -22.17 4.00 12.49
N SER A 202 -23.42 4.39 12.23
CA SER A 202 -24.54 3.46 12.10
C SER A 202 -24.52 2.75 10.73
N GLY A 203 -25.02 1.51 10.69
CA GLY A 203 -25.18 0.75 9.44
C GLY A 203 -23.90 0.17 8.82
N ARG A 204 -22.75 0.23 9.53
CA ARG A 204 -21.47 -0.33 9.07
C ARG A 204 -21.01 -1.48 9.96
N ARG A 205 -20.51 -2.55 9.34
CA ARG A 205 -19.83 -3.65 10.03
C ARG A 205 -18.34 -3.65 9.70
N LEU A 206 -17.57 -3.92 10.73
CA LEU A 206 -16.12 -4.06 10.70
C LEU A 206 -15.74 -5.55 10.50
N ALA A 207 -14.87 -5.83 9.55
CA ALA A 207 -14.21 -7.12 9.34
C ALA A 207 -12.69 -7.00 9.49
N TRP A 208 -12.12 -7.71 10.45
CA TRP A 208 -10.69 -7.67 10.78
C TRP A 208 -9.82 -8.45 9.77
N LEU A 209 -8.75 -7.82 9.27
CA LEU A 209 -7.77 -8.44 8.38
C LEU A 209 -6.46 -8.79 9.11
N HIS A 210 -6.52 -9.77 10.03
CA HIS A 210 -5.38 -10.14 10.90
C HIS A 210 -4.08 -10.49 10.18
N HIS A 211 -4.14 -10.92 8.91
CA HIS A 211 -2.98 -11.31 8.13
C HIS A 211 -2.13 -10.12 7.62
N LEU A 212 -2.74 -8.94 7.51
CA LEU A 212 -2.05 -7.70 7.18
C LEU A 212 -1.49 -7.01 8.42
N CYS A 213 -2.02 -7.38 9.59
CA CYS A 213 -1.63 -6.78 10.85
C CYS A 213 -0.18 -7.08 11.20
N THR A 214 0.49 -6.07 11.71
CA THR A 214 1.86 -6.15 12.21
C THR A 214 1.88 -5.79 13.68
N GLY A 215 2.71 -6.46 14.46
CA GLY A 215 2.99 -6.11 15.85
C GLY A 215 4.48 -5.99 16.10
N GLU A 216 4.86 -5.17 17.07
CA GLU A 216 6.22 -5.09 17.57
C GLU A 216 6.38 -5.90 18.84
N LEU A 217 7.37 -6.79 18.84
CA LEU A 217 7.80 -7.56 20.00
C LEU A 217 9.11 -6.99 20.50
N ARG A 218 9.22 -6.77 21.80
CA ARG A 218 10.52 -6.54 22.44
C ARG A 218 11.13 -7.89 22.82
N THR A 219 12.42 -8.00 23.11
CA THR A 219 13.00 -9.20 23.75
C THR A 219 13.60 -8.83 25.09
N ARG A 220 13.47 -9.70 26.11
CA ARG A 220 14.18 -9.59 27.41
C ARG A 220 15.01 -10.81 27.78
N TYR A 221 15.04 -11.85 26.93
CA TYR A 221 15.85 -13.05 27.17
C TYR A 221 17.33 -12.87 26.77
N THR A 222 17.67 -11.74 26.15
CA THR A 222 19.02 -11.34 25.75
C THR A 222 19.48 -10.15 26.58
N GLN A 223 20.79 -10.00 26.81
CA GLN A 223 21.36 -8.83 27.51
C GLN A 223 21.03 -7.51 26.83
N ARG A 224 20.84 -7.52 25.50
CA ARG A 224 20.34 -6.39 24.72
C ARG A 224 18.85 -6.55 24.43
N VAL A 225 18.09 -5.48 24.55
CA VAL A 225 16.67 -5.45 24.15
C VAL A 225 16.59 -5.30 22.64
N TYR A 226 16.04 -6.30 21.95
CA TYR A 226 15.76 -6.21 20.52
C TYR A 226 14.30 -5.86 20.29
N HIS A 227 14.03 -5.09 19.24
CA HIS A 227 12.69 -4.80 18.73
C HIS A 227 12.49 -5.60 17.44
N ILE A 228 11.48 -6.46 17.41
CA ILE A 228 11.17 -7.36 16.31
C ILE A 228 9.77 -7.01 15.80
N SER A 229 9.70 -6.44 14.61
CA SER A 229 8.43 -6.29 13.89
C SER A 229 8.08 -7.60 13.20
N ALA A 230 6.89 -8.13 13.47
CA ALA A 230 6.41 -9.39 12.92
C ALA A 230 4.92 -9.29 12.56
N THR A 231 4.44 -10.16 11.69
CA THR A 231 2.99 -10.22 11.39
C THR A 231 2.23 -10.79 12.59
N THR A 232 0.97 -10.42 12.76
CA THR A 232 0.13 -10.92 13.88
C THR A 232 0.07 -12.45 13.98
N PRO A 233 0.03 -13.23 12.87
CA PRO A 233 0.19 -14.68 12.94
C PRO A 233 1.51 -15.14 13.57
N GLN A 234 2.63 -14.50 13.18
CA GLN A 234 3.96 -14.81 13.74
C GLN A 234 4.03 -14.45 15.24
N VAL A 235 3.37 -13.36 15.65
CA VAL A 235 3.24 -12.97 17.05
C VAL A 235 2.45 -14.03 17.83
N SER A 236 1.31 -14.48 17.30
CA SER A 236 0.41 -15.46 17.94
C SER A 236 1.08 -16.83 18.17
N LEU A 237 1.88 -17.29 17.19
CA LEU A 237 2.67 -18.52 17.32
C LEU A 237 3.76 -18.42 18.39
N LYS A 238 4.42 -17.25 18.49
CA LYS A 238 5.49 -17.01 19.45
C LYS A 238 4.97 -16.87 20.88
N THR A 239 3.78 -16.28 21.08
CA THR A 239 3.14 -16.21 22.39
C THR A 239 2.68 -17.58 22.88
N HIS A 240 2.20 -18.46 21.99
CA HIS A 240 1.78 -19.81 22.37
C HIS A 240 2.95 -20.70 22.84
N LYS A 241 4.14 -20.60 22.22
CA LYS A 241 5.33 -21.39 22.60
C LYS A 241 6.05 -20.90 23.87
N SER A 242 5.79 -19.67 24.31
CA SER A 242 6.39 -19.08 25.52
C SER A 242 5.91 -19.75 26.83
N LEU A 243 4.79 -20.48 26.81
CA LEU A 243 4.24 -21.17 27.98
C LEU A 243 5.08 -22.38 28.46
N HIS A 244 6.04 -22.89 27.68
CA HIS A 244 6.72 -24.17 27.95
C HIS A 244 8.25 -24.13 28.11
N SER A 245 8.90 -22.99 27.94
CA SER A 245 10.36 -22.87 28.10
C SER A 245 10.71 -21.41 28.36
N SER A 246 11.76 -21.15 29.14
CA SER A 246 12.26 -19.90 29.75
C SER A 246 12.40 -18.62 28.89
N ILE A 247 11.57 -18.44 27.87
CA ILE A 247 11.36 -17.24 27.09
C ILE A 247 10.29 -16.41 27.81
N VAL A 248 10.71 -15.80 28.93
CA VAL A 248 9.90 -14.83 29.67
C VAL A 248 9.83 -13.54 28.88
N VAL A 249 8.64 -13.15 28.41
CA VAL A 249 8.36 -11.79 27.91
C VAL A 249 6.84 -11.60 27.74
N PHE A 250 6.08 -10.68 28.36
CA PHE A 250 6.36 -9.43 29.10
C PHE A 250 5.24 -9.04 30.09
N LYS A 251 5.64 -8.54 31.27
CA LYS A 251 4.95 -7.46 32.00
C LYS A 251 5.33 -6.11 31.34
N ASN A 252 4.36 -5.21 31.23
CA ASN A 252 4.47 -3.78 30.89
C ASN A 252 4.83 -3.38 29.43
N HIS A 253 3.79 -2.88 28.75
CA HIS A 253 3.73 -1.77 27.77
C HIS A 253 3.98 -1.99 26.26
N HIS A 254 3.10 -1.30 25.50
CA HIS A 254 3.13 -0.89 24.09
C HIS A 254 3.44 -1.94 23.01
N VAL A 255 2.43 -2.75 22.67
CA VAL A 255 2.37 -3.45 21.38
C VAL A 255 1.56 -2.61 20.41
N SER A 256 2.16 -1.80 19.53
CA SER A 256 1.37 -1.12 18.48
C SER A 256 1.01 -2.13 17.41
N PHE A 257 -0.29 -2.33 17.21
CA PHE A 257 -0.78 -3.04 16.04
C PHE A 257 -1.23 -2.03 15.00
N ASN A 258 -0.85 -2.21 13.74
CA ASN A 258 -1.59 -1.64 12.62
C ASN A 258 -2.66 -2.65 12.26
N ILE A 259 -3.92 -2.33 12.52
CA ILE A 259 -5.02 -3.26 12.27
C ILE A 259 -5.86 -2.74 11.13
N TYR A 260 -6.14 -3.58 10.16
CA TYR A 260 -6.91 -3.20 8.98
C TYR A 260 -8.31 -3.75 9.12
N ASN A 261 -9.28 -2.89 8.91
CA ASN A 261 -10.67 -3.24 9.05
C ASN A 261 -11.42 -2.87 7.78
N ILE A 262 -12.12 -3.83 7.18
CA ILE A 262 -12.97 -3.55 6.04
C ILE A 262 -14.34 -3.11 6.56
N ALA A 263 -14.70 -1.86 6.28
CA ALA A 263 -16.07 -1.42 6.47
C ALA A 263 -16.95 -1.97 5.33
N THR A 264 -17.98 -2.72 5.68
CA THR A 264 -19.03 -3.18 4.77
C THR A 264 -20.38 -2.60 5.21
N ASN A 265 -21.24 -2.26 4.25
CA ASN A 265 -22.64 -1.92 4.56
C ASN A 265 -23.34 -3.18 5.07
N ALA A 266 -24.21 -3.03 6.07
CA ALA A 266 -25.05 -4.10 6.59
C ALA A 266 -26.05 -4.62 5.54
#